data_AF-A0A526YHT0-F1
#
_entry.id   AF-A0A526YHT0-F1
#
_cell.length_a   1.000
_cell.length_b   1.000
_cell.length_c   1.000
_cell.angle_alpha   90.00
_cell.angle_beta   90.00
_cell.angle_gamma   90.00
#
_symmetry.space_group_name_H-M   'P 1'
#
loop_
_entity.id
_entity.type
_entity.pdbx_description
1 polymer ?
#
loop_
_entity_poly.entity_id
_entity_poly.type
_entity_poly.pdbx_seq_one_letter_code
_entity_poly.pdbx_strand_id
1 'polypeptide(L)'
;PETTGRIKFENTEIALDDNPGMGALDFSFGEARPVVSGTLAFETLDLRSFLSAFTPLAPANGAGPGEIDISVADRIDLDLRVSAAQATAGAIQLADVAAAAQVKNGLAVFDISDASAFGGNIQSSLRFDRKP
;
A
#
# COMPACT_ATOMS: atom_id res chain seq x y z
N PRO A 1 -6.43 -14.68 -28.51
CA PRO A 1 -6.55 -15.17 -27.12
C PRO A 1 -5.84 -14.20 -26.17
N GLU A 2 -6.63 -13.45 -25.39
CA GLU A 2 -6.09 -12.67 -24.27
C GLU A 2 -5.50 -13.69 -23.28
N THR A 3 -4.21 -13.60 -22.99
CA THR A 3 -3.56 -14.58 -22.11
C THR A 3 -3.92 -14.22 -20.68
N THR A 4 -4.97 -14.84 -20.14
CA THR A 4 -5.24 -14.80 -18.70
C THR A 4 -4.14 -15.56 -17.99
N GLY A 5 -3.51 -14.92 -17.01
CA GLY A 5 -2.48 -15.54 -16.20
C GLY A 5 -2.48 -15.00 -14.79
N ARG A 6 -1.96 -15.82 -13.88
CA ARG A 6 -1.84 -15.50 -12.46
C ARG A 6 -0.47 -15.94 -11.99
N ILE A 7 0.17 -15.07 -11.22
CA ILE A 7 1.41 -15.35 -10.51
C ILE A 7 1.14 -15.16 -9.03
N LYS A 8 1.48 -16.16 -8.23
CA LYS A 8 1.33 -16.11 -6.77
C LYS A 8 2.69 -16.22 -6.12
N PHE A 9 2.95 -15.32 -5.19
CA PHE A 9 4.09 -15.34 -4.29
C PHE A 9 3.56 -15.65 -2.89
N GLU A 10 4.11 -16.69 -2.26
CA GLU A 10 3.73 -17.10 -0.91
C GLU A 10 4.97 -17.07 -0.03
N ASN A 11 4.79 -16.71 1.24
CA ASN A 11 5.85 -16.67 2.25
C ASN A 11 7.10 -15.92 1.78
N THR A 12 6.88 -14.81 1.06
CA THR A 12 7.90 -14.05 0.37
C THR A 12 8.35 -12.89 1.25
N GLU A 13 9.67 -12.73 1.34
CA GLU A 13 10.27 -11.54 1.92
C GLU A 13 10.18 -10.39 0.92
N ILE A 14 9.59 -9.28 1.34
CA ILE A 14 9.31 -8.12 0.52
C ILE A 14 9.87 -6.91 1.26
N ALA A 15 10.77 -6.16 0.64
CA ALA A 15 11.24 -4.90 1.20
C ALA A 15 10.46 -3.75 0.58
N LEU A 16 9.95 -2.85 1.43
CA LEU A 16 9.33 -1.60 1.01
C LEU A 16 10.12 -0.44 1.63
N ASP A 17 10.78 0.39 0.82
CA ASP A 17 11.61 1.50 1.32
C ASP A 17 12.64 1.04 2.37
N ASP A 18 13.41 0.00 2.01
CA ASP A 18 14.39 -0.70 2.88
C ASP A 18 13.82 -1.33 4.16
N ASN A 19 12.49 -1.41 4.30
CA ASN A 19 11.84 -2.05 5.41
C ASN A 19 11.36 -3.46 5.04
N PRO A 20 11.98 -4.52 5.59
CA PRO A 20 11.62 -5.90 5.29
C PRO A 20 10.28 -6.28 5.91
N GLY A 21 9.46 -6.94 5.12
CA GLY A 21 8.21 -7.55 5.53
C GLY A 21 8.08 -8.94 4.93
N MET A 22 7.08 -9.67 5.41
CA MET A 22 6.75 -10.99 4.91
C MET A 22 5.29 -11.05 4.53
N GLY A 23 4.97 -11.82 3.49
CA GLY A 23 3.58 -11.99 3.12
C GLY A 23 3.34 -12.84 1.90
N ALA A 24 2.17 -12.62 1.33
CA ALA A 24 1.75 -13.24 0.09
C ALA A 24 1.14 -12.19 -0.84
N LEU A 25 1.46 -12.31 -2.13
CA LEU A 25 0.94 -11.45 -3.19
C LEU A 25 0.41 -12.31 -4.33
N ASP A 26 -0.74 -11.92 -4.87
CA ASP A 26 -1.35 -12.47 -6.07
C ASP A 26 -1.39 -11.38 -7.14
N PHE A 27 -0.79 -11.67 -8.28
CA PHE A 27 -0.78 -10.84 -9.47
C PHE A 27 -1.61 -11.54 -10.54
N SER A 28 -2.74 -10.95 -10.90
CA SER A 28 -3.65 -11.47 -11.91
C SER A 28 -3.68 -10.53 -13.12
N PHE A 29 -3.50 -11.08 -14.33
CA PHE A 29 -3.47 -10.35 -15.59
C PHE A 29 -4.36 -11.06 -16.63
N GLY A 30 -4.92 -10.30 -17.57
CA GLY A 30 -5.89 -10.79 -18.55
C GLY A 30 -7.27 -10.12 -18.50
N GLU A 31 -7.44 -9.14 -17.63
CA GLU A 31 -8.51 -8.13 -17.71
C GLU A 31 -7.94 -6.81 -18.25
N ALA A 32 -8.82 -5.81 -18.46
CA ALA A 32 -8.42 -4.48 -18.93
C ALA A 32 -7.40 -3.78 -18.01
N ARG A 33 -7.34 -4.16 -16.72
CA ARG A 33 -6.40 -3.69 -15.71
C ARG A 33 -5.88 -4.89 -14.92
N PRO A 34 -4.56 -5.12 -14.81
CA PRO A 34 -4.04 -6.13 -13.90
C PRO A 34 -4.39 -5.79 -12.45
N VAL A 35 -4.56 -6.84 -11.65
CA VAL A 35 -4.92 -6.75 -10.23
C VAL A 35 -3.79 -7.28 -9.39
N VAL A 36 -3.42 -6.54 -8.35
CA VAL A 36 -2.48 -6.98 -7.31
C VAL A 36 -3.24 -7.05 -5.99
N SER A 37 -3.20 -8.19 -5.32
CA SER A 37 -3.79 -8.33 -3.99
C SER A 37 -2.92 -9.13 -3.04
N GLY A 38 -3.07 -8.92 -1.75
CA GLY A 38 -2.29 -9.67 -0.78
C GLY A 38 -2.30 -9.13 0.64
N THR A 39 -1.51 -9.80 1.48
CA THR A 39 -1.33 -9.46 2.88
C THR A 39 0.15 -9.38 3.19
N LEU A 40 0.57 -8.29 3.82
CA LEU A 40 1.95 -8.03 4.22
C LEU A 40 2.02 -7.76 5.73
N ALA A 41 3.06 -8.26 6.37
CA ALA A 41 3.36 -8.02 7.77
C ALA A 41 4.77 -7.46 7.91
N PHE A 42 4.92 -6.42 8.72
CA PHE A 42 6.19 -5.75 8.97
C PHE A 42 6.45 -5.61 10.47
N GLU A 43 7.72 -5.48 10.86
CA GLU A 43 8.09 -5.11 12.23
C GLU A 43 7.88 -3.61 12.46
N THR A 44 8.41 -2.79 11.55
CA THR A 44 8.20 -1.34 11.51
C THR A 44 7.51 -0.96 10.21
N LEU A 45 6.88 0.21 10.09
CA LEU A 45 6.31 0.67 8.83
C LEU A 45 6.21 2.19 8.80
N ASP A 46 6.75 2.83 7.76
CA ASP A 46 6.43 4.23 7.49
C ASP A 46 5.14 4.31 6.64
N LEU A 47 4.06 4.80 7.25
CA LEU A 47 2.75 4.87 6.59
C LEU A 47 2.74 5.90 5.45
N ARG A 48 3.62 6.90 5.47
CA ARG A 48 3.73 7.87 4.38
C ARG A 48 4.47 7.29 3.20
N SER A 49 5.60 6.62 3.42
CA SER A 49 6.31 5.89 2.36
C SER A 49 5.41 4.82 1.75
N PHE A 50 4.68 4.07 2.59
CA PHE A 50 3.69 3.09 2.14
C PHE A 50 2.61 3.73 1.25
N LEU A 51 2.00 4.84 1.70
CA LEU A 51 1.00 5.56 0.90
C LEU A 51 1.56 6.12 -0.40
N SER A 52 2.83 6.55 -0.43
CA SER A 52 3.47 7.09 -1.64
C SER A 52 3.67 6.05 -2.74
N ALA A 53 3.85 4.78 -2.37
CA ALA A 53 4.01 3.69 -3.33
C ALA A 53 2.73 3.45 -4.16
N PHE A 54 1.56 3.85 -3.64
CA PHE A 54 0.26 3.61 -4.26
C PHE A 54 -0.50 4.88 -4.63
N THR A 55 -0.02 6.05 -4.19
CA THR A 55 -0.67 7.34 -4.46
C THR A 55 0.34 8.37 -4.97
N PRO A 56 -0.04 9.26 -5.90
CA PRO A 56 0.81 10.37 -6.34
C PRO A 56 1.01 11.45 -5.26
N LEU A 57 0.38 11.31 -4.09
CA LEU A 57 0.18 12.39 -3.12
C LEU A 57 1.27 12.51 -2.06
N ALA A 58 2.23 11.60 -2.01
CA ALA A 58 3.31 11.66 -1.03
C ALA A 58 4.67 11.69 -1.74
N PRO A 59 5.24 12.87 -2.04
CA PRO A 59 6.66 12.92 -2.30
C PRO A 59 7.38 12.43 -1.04
N ALA A 60 8.00 11.25 -1.12
CA ALA A 60 9.01 10.85 -0.15
C ALA A 60 10.06 11.96 -0.13
N ASN A 61 10.30 12.55 1.03
CA ASN A 61 11.08 13.77 1.18
C ASN A 61 12.42 13.69 0.41
N GLY A 62 12.57 14.45 -0.67
CA GLY A 62 13.89 14.78 -1.23
C GLY A 62 14.29 14.21 -2.60
N ALA A 63 13.40 13.63 -3.41
CA ALA A 63 13.76 13.29 -4.80
C ALA A 63 13.46 14.46 -5.76
N GLY A 64 14.50 14.97 -6.44
CA GLY A 64 14.41 15.88 -7.59
C GLY A 64 13.72 15.23 -8.80
N PRO A 65 13.71 15.89 -9.97
CA PRO A 65 12.79 15.58 -11.07
C PRO A 65 13.08 14.20 -11.67
N GLY A 66 12.37 13.22 -11.16
CA GLY A 66 12.09 11.95 -11.79
C GLY A 66 10.66 11.66 -11.39
N GLU A 67 9.70 12.17 -12.17
CA GLU A 67 8.33 11.69 -12.13
C GLU A 67 8.40 10.17 -12.09
N ILE A 68 8.07 9.57 -10.94
CA ILE A 68 7.66 8.16 -10.94
C ILE A 68 6.51 8.17 -11.91
N ASP A 69 6.71 7.60 -13.10
CA ASP A 69 5.74 7.62 -14.19
C ASP A 69 4.45 6.98 -13.68
N ILE A 70 3.54 7.84 -13.22
CA ILE A 70 2.33 7.48 -12.50
C ILE A 70 1.31 6.79 -13.43
N SER A 71 1.66 6.63 -14.71
CA SER A 71 0.90 5.88 -15.70
C SER A 71 0.79 4.39 -15.38
N VAL A 72 1.68 3.80 -14.56
CA VAL A 72 1.57 2.39 -14.13
C VAL A 72 0.50 2.23 -13.06
N ALA A 73 0.47 3.09 -12.05
CA ALA A 73 -0.52 3.05 -10.97
C ALA A 73 -1.95 3.33 -11.49
N ASP A 74 -2.10 4.14 -12.53
CA ASP A 74 -3.38 4.40 -13.21
C ASP A 74 -3.87 3.23 -14.06
N ARG A 75 -3.11 2.13 -14.16
CA ARG A 75 -3.43 0.96 -14.95
C ARG A 75 -3.63 -0.30 -14.12
N ILE A 76 -3.41 -0.25 -12.80
CA ILE A 76 -3.54 -1.42 -11.92
C ILE A 76 -4.64 -1.20 -10.88
N ASP A 77 -5.37 -2.26 -10.56
CA ASP A 77 -6.21 -2.32 -9.37
C ASP A 77 -5.42 -2.98 -8.24
N LEU A 78 -5.63 -2.52 -7.00
CA LEU A 78 -4.87 -2.92 -5.82
C LEU A 78 -5.83 -3.25 -4.67
N ASP A 79 -5.55 -4.34 -3.94
CA ASP A 79 -6.15 -4.63 -2.62
C ASP A 79 -5.10 -5.25 -1.70
N LEU A 80 -4.45 -4.41 -0.89
CA LEU A 80 -3.43 -4.83 0.06
C LEU A 80 -3.92 -4.66 1.49
N ARG A 81 -3.69 -5.69 2.30
CA ARG A 81 -3.79 -5.63 3.75
C ARG A 81 -2.41 -5.60 4.35
N VAL A 82 -2.21 -4.74 5.33
CA VAL A 82 -0.91 -4.56 5.97
C VAL A 82 -1.08 -4.59 7.48
N SER A 83 -0.14 -5.25 8.14
CA SER A 83 0.01 -5.18 9.58
C SER A 83 1.43 -4.77 9.93
N ALA A 84 1.59 -4.03 11.03
CA ALA A 84 2.90 -3.66 11.55
C ALA A 84 2.90 -3.61 13.08
N ALA A 85 3.94 -4.17 13.71
CA ALA A 85 4.10 -4.06 15.15
C ALA A 85 4.30 -2.60 15.59
N GLN A 86 5.05 -1.83 14.80
CA GLN A 86 5.23 -0.39 14.97
C GLN A 86 5.06 0.35 13.64
N ALA A 87 4.51 1.56 13.67
CA ALA A 87 4.46 2.40 12.49
C ALA A 87 4.66 3.89 12.80
N THR A 88 5.11 4.65 11.80
CA THR A 88 5.14 6.13 11.82
C THR A 88 4.06 6.69 10.90
N ALA A 89 3.28 7.64 11.41
CA ALA A 89 2.50 8.57 10.60
C ALA A 89 3.13 9.97 10.72
N GLY A 90 4.31 10.14 10.14
CA GLY A 90 5.15 11.30 10.42
C GLY A 90 5.71 11.29 11.82
N ALA A 91 5.43 12.33 12.60
CA ALA A 91 5.88 12.44 13.98
C ALA A 91 5.05 11.61 14.97
N ILE A 92 3.98 10.96 14.50
CA ILE A 92 3.10 10.14 15.33
C ILE A 92 3.58 8.70 15.29
N GLN A 93 3.79 8.12 16.47
CA GLN A 93 4.12 6.72 16.64
C GLN A 93 2.85 5.91 16.91
N LEU A 94 2.69 4.82 16.16
CA LEU A 94 1.60 3.87 16.29
C LEU A 94 2.17 2.49 16.62
N ALA A 95 1.41 1.68 17.35
CA ALA A 95 1.69 0.27 17.60
C ALA A 95 0.51 -0.60 17.14
N ASP A 96 0.76 -1.89 16.93
CA ASP A 96 -0.27 -2.90 16.62
C ASP A 96 -1.18 -2.46 15.47
N VAL A 97 -0.57 -2.01 14.37
CA VAL A 97 -1.28 -1.41 13.24
C VAL A 97 -1.87 -2.50 12.37
N ALA A 98 -3.14 -2.37 12.04
CA ALA A 98 -3.83 -3.09 10.98
C ALA A 98 -4.43 -2.08 9.99
N ALA A 99 -4.02 -2.16 8.73
CA ALA A 99 -4.38 -1.23 7.68
C ALA A 99 -4.71 -1.93 6.35
N ALA A 100 -5.41 -1.23 5.47
CA ALA A 100 -5.68 -1.66 4.11
C ALA A 100 -5.46 -0.50 3.12
N ALA A 101 -4.89 -0.81 1.96
CA ALA A 101 -4.80 0.09 0.81
C ALA A 101 -5.50 -0.55 -0.39
N GLN A 102 -6.46 0.18 -0.94
CA GLN A 102 -7.23 -0.26 -2.09
C GLN A 102 -7.21 0.81 -3.17
N VAL A 103 -6.96 0.39 -4.41
CA VAL A 103 -7.09 1.25 -5.58
C VAL A 103 -8.00 0.54 -6.56
N LYS A 104 -9.09 1.20 -6.94
CA LYS A 104 -10.05 0.65 -7.89
C LYS A 104 -10.68 1.76 -8.72
N ASN A 105 -10.60 1.66 -10.04
CA ASN A 105 -11.20 2.64 -10.96
C ASN A 105 -10.78 4.10 -10.66
N GLY A 106 -9.49 4.33 -10.35
CA GLY A 106 -8.99 5.66 -10.01
C GLY A 106 -9.37 6.17 -8.62
N LEU A 107 -10.09 5.38 -7.83
CA LEU A 107 -10.34 5.68 -6.42
C LEU A 107 -9.32 4.96 -5.54
N ALA A 108 -8.55 5.73 -4.78
CA ALA A 108 -7.67 5.20 -3.74
C ALA A 108 -8.35 5.34 -2.36
N VAL A 109 -8.32 4.27 -1.58
CA VAL A 109 -8.79 4.21 -0.20
C VAL A 109 -7.66 3.66 0.66
N PHE A 110 -7.37 4.34 1.75
CA PHE A 110 -6.46 3.86 2.78
C PHE A 110 -7.17 3.89 4.13
N ASP A 111 -7.19 2.74 4.80
CA ASP A 111 -7.90 2.55 6.05
C ASP A 111 -6.94 2.02 7.10
N ILE A 112 -6.92 2.64 8.28
CA ILE A 112 -6.33 2.10 9.49
C ILE A 112 -7.51 1.61 10.32
N SER A 113 -7.72 0.29 10.32
CA SER A 113 -8.83 -0.34 11.03
C SER A 113 -8.56 -0.49 12.52
N ASP A 114 -7.28 -0.58 12.90
CA ASP A 114 -6.85 -0.63 14.29
C ASP A 114 -5.39 -0.16 14.41
N ALA A 115 -5.09 0.57 15.48
CA ALA A 115 -3.74 0.98 15.86
C ALA A 115 -3.79 1.53 17.29
N SER A 116 -2.72 1.38 18.04
CA SER A 116 -2.57 1.96 19.38
C SER A 116 -1.67 3.20 19.34
N ALA A 117 -2.11 4.31 19.95
CA ALA A 117 -1.27 5.47 20.25
C ALA A 117 -1.85 6.34 21.36
N PHE A 118 -1.00 7.13 22.01
CA PHE A 118 -1.39 8.06 23.07
C PHE A 118 -2.21 7.41 24.22
N GLY A 119 -2.04 6.11 24.46
CA GLY A 119 -2.77 5.36 25.48
C GLY A 119 -4.18 4.92 25.08
N GLY A 120 -4.55 4.99 23.79
CA GLY A 120 -5.82 4.54 23.27
C GLY A 120 -5.71 3.95 21.86
N ASN A 121 -6.87 3.69 21.25
CA ASN A 121 -6.96 3.14 19.89
C ASN A 121 -7.24 4.24 18.87
N ILE A 122 -6.71 4.07 17.67
CA ILE A 122 -6.85 4.96 16.51
C ILE A 122 -7.47 4.17 15.37
N GLN A 123 -8.46 4.79 14.75
CA GLN A 123 -9.02 4.36 13.47
C GLN A 123 -9.07 5.56 12.54
N SER A 124 -8.78 5.35 11.27
CA SER A 124 -8.77 6.42 10.28
C SER A 124 -9.08 5.89 8.90
N SER A 125 -9.74 6.70 8.08
CA SER A 125 -10.01 6.36 6.69
C SER A 125 -9.75 7.59 5.82
N LEU A 126 -8.98 7.39 4.77
CA LEU A 126 -8.64 8.39 3.76
C LEU A 126 -9.11 7.91 2.41
N ARG A 127 -9.75 8.81 1.66
CA ARG A 127 -10.29 8.51 0.33
C ARG A 127 -9.89 9.60 -0.64
N PHE A 128 -9.34 9.19 -1.77
CA PHE A 128 -8.89 10.08 -2.82
C PHE A 128 -9.50 9.65 -4.16
N ASP A 129 -10.21 10.58 -4.78
CA ASP A 129 -10.70 10.43 -6.16
C ASP A 129 -9.64 11.00 -7.10
N ARG A 130 -9.01 10.12 -7.87
CA ARG A 130 -8.01 10.49 -8.87
C ARG A 130 -8.75 10.89 -10.14
N LYS A 131 -9.40 12.05 -10.11
CA LYS A 131 -9.89 12.68 -11.34
C LYS A 131 -8.68 13.08 -12.20
N PRO A 132 -8.74 12.82 -13.52
CA PRO A 132 -7.75 13.36 -14.46
C PRO A 132 -7.80 14.89 -14.51
#